data_AF-A0A6F9ZZ09-F1
#
_entry.id   AF-A0A6F9ZZ09-F1
#
_cell.length_a   1.000
_cell.length_b   1.000
_cell.length_c   1.000
_cell.angle_alpha   90.00
_cell.angle_beta   90.00
_cell.angle_gamma   90.00
#
_symmetry.space_group_name_H-M   'P 1'
#
loop_
_entity.id
_entity.type
_entity.pdbx_description
1 polymer ?
#
loop_
_entity_poly.entity_id
_entity_poly.type
_entity_poly.pdbx_seq_one_letter_code
_entity_poly.pdbx_strand_id
1 'polypeptide(L)'
;MKKLLSFLSGFSLLFAMVPAASAGGCYVDPVHQYSGKGTIKSGVFLRDHACMDGSVILTTLAAGASVDVIGFTDGWYRIAWNGGRGWIGMQFLDNGAQRTGTAWSSYHEYMSQYPSVKPGTSTPTSAPTTSDSTILGKTKGHILLQVQQHGEAWYVDPVTLKRYYMKDGPTAYQMMRSFGLGVSEKDYTMMAKGDDALKSKLRGRIVLRAQAKGEAYYIHPKDLKMHYLQNGEEAYKVMRLYSLGITDADLAKLASATVPIK
;
A
#
# COMPACT_ATOMS: atom_id res chain seq x y z
N MET A 1 52.98 24.22 67.09
CA MET A 1 54.04 24.62 66.15
C MET A 1 53.56 24.31 64.73
N LYS A 2 53.73 25.29 63.85
CA LYS A 2 53.45 25.32 62.39
C LYS A 2 53.69 23.99 61.66
N LYS A 3 52.82 23.66 60.70
CA LYS A 3 53.16 23.65 59.26
C LYS A 3 51.92 23.45 58.36
N LEU A 4 51.67 24.50 57.58
CA LEU A 4 50.90 24.53 56.34
C LEU A 4 51.55 23.59 55.31
N LEU A 5 50.75 22.82 54.57
CA LEU A 5 51.12 22.37 53.23
C LEU A 5 49.87 22.33 52.34
N SER A 6 49.81 23.31 51.44
CA SER A 6 48.92 23.37 50.29
C SER A 6 49.46 22.45 49.19
N PHE A 7 48.60 21.64 48.57
CA PHE A 7 48.87 21.08 47.25
C PHE A 7 47.64 21.23 46.36
N LEU A 8 47.86 21.90 45.23
CA LEU A 8 46.92 22.16 44.14
C LEU A 8 46.30 20.84 43.63
N SER A 9 44.97 20.74 43.70
CA SER A 9 44.22 19.74 42.93
C SER A 9 43.88 20.34 41.57
N GLY A 10 44.62 19.92 40.54
CA GLY A 10 44.25 20.15 39.15
C GLY A 10 43.03 19.30 38.80
N PHE A 11 41.88 19.94 38.67
CA PHE A 11 40.66 19.30 38.21
C PHE A 11 40.75 19.13 36.69
N SER A 12 41.33 18.02 36.26
CA SER A 12 41.34 17.61 34.86
C SER A 12 39.92 17.27 34.44
N LEU A 13 39.30 18.14 33.66
CA LEU A 13 37.98 17.93 33.07
C LEU A 13 38.11 16.81 32.02
N LEU A 14 37.93 15.56 32.44
CA LEU A 14 37.67 14.47 31.49
C LEU A 14 36.32 14.76 30.84
N PHE A 15 36.37 15.35 29.64
CA PHE A 15 35.26 15.31 28.71
C PHE A 15 35.06 13.84 28.33
N ALA A 16 34.16 13.16 29.05
CA ALA A 16 33.68 11.87 28.61
C ALA A 16 33.05 12.09 27.24
N MET A 17 33.72 11.63 26.17
CA MET A 17 33.10 11.45 24.88
C MET A 17 31.97 10.45 25.10
N VAL A 18 30.75 10.98 25.26
CA VAL A 18 29.54 10.18 25.15
C VAL A 18 29.59 9.56 23.75
N PRO A 19 29.64 8.23 23.63
CA PRO A 19 29.57 7.61 22.31
C PRO A 19 28.27 8.09 21.67
N ALA A 20 28.38 8.69 20.49
CA ALA A 20 27.22 9.02 19.68
C ALA A 20 26.41 7.73 19.52
N ALA A 21 25.21 7.70 20.09
CA ALA A 21 24.27 6.62 19.86
C ALA A 21 24.06 6.57 18.34
N SER A 22 24.70 5.59 17.70
CA SER A 22 24.44 5.21 16.33
C SER A 22 22.96 4.84 16.28
N ALA A 23 22.14 5.66 15.61
CA ALA A 23 20.81 5.22 15.22
C ALA A 23 20.98 3.88 14.50
N GLY A 24 20.33 2.83 15.01
CA GLY A 24 20.34 1.52 14.37
C GLY A 24 19.87 1.67 12.92
N GLY A 25 20.36 0.82 12.04
CA GLY A 25 19.76 0.73 10.71
C GLY A 25 18.28 0.40 10.85
N CYS A 26 17.44 0.96 9.97
CA CYS A 26 16.03 0.59 9.95
C CYS A 26 15.89 -0.95 9.82
N TYR A 27 14.87 -1.51 10.47
CA TYR A 27 14.49 -2.94 10.39
C TYR A 27 15.39 -3.94 11.14
N VAL A 28 16.37 -3.47 11.91
CA VAL A 28 17.30 -4.34 12.63
C VAL A 28 16.76 -4.73 14.01
N ASP A 29 15.91 -3.88 14.60
CA ASP A 29 15.45 -4.06 15.97
C ASP A 29 14.23 -4.98 16.09
N PRO A 30 14.12 -5.73 17.21
CA PRO A 30 12.91 -6.46 17.56
C PRO A 30 11.69 -5.56 17.66
N VAL A 31 10.51 -6.13 17.40
CA VAL A 31 9.24 -5.45 17.66
C VAL A 31 8.70 -5.93 19.00
N HIS A 32 8.36 -5.00 19.88
CA HIS A 32 7.72 -5.30 21.15
C HIS A 32 6.23 -4.98 21.09
N GLN A 33 5.39 -5.89 21.58
CA GLN A 33 3.96 -5.63 21.64
C GLN A 33 3.64 -4.62 22.74
N TYR A 34 2.71 -3.72 22.42
CA TYR A 34 2.11 -2.79 23.36
C TYR A 34 0.60 -2.97 23.33
N SER A 35 -0.07 -2.57 24.41
CA SER A 35 -1.53 -2.55 24.46
C SER A 35 -2.00 -1.35 25.26
N GLY A 36 -2.90 -0.56 24.67
CA GLY A 36 -3.50 0.61 25.29
C GLY A 36 -3.74 1.73 24.29
N LYS A 37 -4.16 2.88 24.80
CA LYS A 37 -4.45 4.08 24.01
C LYS A 37 -3.29 5.07 24.06
N GLY A 38 -3.16 5.86 23.01
CA GLY A 38 -2.31 7.05 22.98
C GLY A 38 -3.01 8.23 22.32
N THR A 39 -2.50 9.43 22.55
CA THR A 39 -3.05 10.68 22.02
C THR A 39 -2.01 11.39 21.18
N ILE A 40 -2.37 11.82 19.97
CA ILE A 40 -1.45 12.51 19.06
C ILE A 40 -1.18 13.94 19.57
N LYS A 41 0.07 14.29 19.82
CA LYS A 41 0.47 15.61 20.37
C LYS A 41 0.44 16.71 19.30
N SER A 42 0.97 16.39 18.12
CA SER A 42 1.00 17.27 16.97
C SER A 42 0.72 16.44 15.72
N GLY A 43 0.16 17.07 14.68
CA GLY A 43 -0.17 16.35 13.45
C GLY A 43 1.01 15.53 12.92
N VAL A 44 0.77 14.28 12.54
CA VAL A 44 1.82 13.31 12.21
C VAL A 44 1.45 12.45 11.02
N PHE A 45 2.44 12.10 10.21
CA PHE A 45 2.28 11.13 9.13
C PHE A 45 2.30 9.70 9.67
N LEU A 46 1.24 8.97 9.37
CA LEU A 46 1.24 7.51 9.54
C LEU A 46 1.99 6.89 8.38
N ARG A 47 3.03 6.12 8.66
CA ARG A 47 3.86 5.46 7.66
C ARG A 47 3.61 3.97 7.61
N ASP A 48 3.91 3.36 6.47
CA ASP A 48 3.83 1.92 6.28
C ASP A 48 4.98 1.16 6.95
N HIS A 49 6.13 1.81 7.13
CA HIS A 49 7.32 1.26 7.77
C HIS A 49 7.85 2.14 8.92
N ALA A 50 8.50 1.52 9.91
CA ALA A 50 9.20 2.17 11.02
C ALA A 50 10.54 2.77 10.58
N CYS A 51 10.53 3.60 9.53
CA CYS A 51 11.72 4.21 8.98
C CYS A 51 11.36 5.54 8.32
N MET A 52 12.29 6.50 8.31
CA MET A 52 12.11 7.75 7.56
C MET A 52 12.38 7.56 6.07
N ASP A 53 13.36 6.73 5.73
CA ASP A 53 13.76 6.45 4.37
C ASP A 53 13.04 5.21 3.82
N GLY A 54 12.63 5.26 2.55
CA GLY A 54 11.91 4.18 1.87
C GLY A 54 10.48 3.90 2.36
N SER A 55 9.96 4.63 3.34
CA SER A 55 8.58 4.47 3.82
C SER A 55 7.59 5.39 3.09
N VAL A 56 6.41 4.86 2.85
CA VAL A 56 5.28 5.56 2.23
C VAL A 56 4.36 6.12 3.32
N ILE A 57 3.90 7.35 3.11
CA ILE A 57 2.91 7.99 3.99
C ILE A 57 1.53 7.42 3.64
N LEU A 58 0.90 6.74 4.61
CA LEU A 58 -0.44 6.18 4.50
C LEU A 58 -1.52 7.24 4.68
N THR A 59 -1.35 8.14 5.67
CA THR A 59 -2.27 9.26 5.93
C THR A 59 -1.65 10.23 6.94
N THR A 60 -2.36 11.31 7.27
CA THR A 60 -2.00 12.26 8.32
C THR A 60 -3.01 12.18 9.46
N LEU A 61 -2.54 12.06 10.69
CA LEU A 61 -3.36 12.16 11.90
C LEU A 61 -3.30 13.59 12.43
N ALA A 62 -4.44 14.14 12.82
CA ALA A 62 -4.51 15.44 13.47
C ALA A 62 -4.09 15.34 14.95
N ALA A 63 -3.64 16.47 15.51
CA ALA A 63 -3.41 16.59 16.95
C ALA A 63 -4.72 16.33 17.73
N GLY A 64 -4.61 15.66 18.87
CA GLY A 64 -5.73 15.25 19.71
C GLY A 64 -6.42 13.94 19.27
N ALA A 65 -6.04 13.34 18.14
CA ALA A 65 -6.58 12.05 17.73
C ALA A 65 -6.18 10.96 18.74
N SER A 66 -7.16 10.16 19.18
CA SER A 66 -6.93 8.97 20.00
C SER A 66 -6.69 7.75 19.14
N VAL A 67 -5.63 7.00 19.41
CA VAL A 67 -5.18 5.83 18.65
C VAL A 67 -4.95 4.63 19.57
N ASP A 68 -5.03 3.42 19.02
CA ASP A 68 -4.59 2.20 19.72
C ASP A 68 -3.10 1.98 19.47
N VAL A 69 -2.31 1.79 20.51
CA VAL A 69 -0.88 1.49 20.40
C VAL A 69 -0.70 -0.01 20.55
N ILE A 70 -0.17 -0.64 19.51
CA ILE A 70 -0.11 -2.11 19.40
C ILE A 70 1.32 -2.66 19.35
N GLY A 71 2.31 -1.78 19.21
CA GLY A 71 3.71 -2.18 19.23
C GLY A 71 4.68 -1.02 19.23
N PHE A 72 5.96 -1.34 19.39
CA PHE A 72 7.05 -0.39 19.39
C PHE A 72 8.32 -1.04 18.84
N THR A 73 9.09 -0.29 18.05
CA THR A 73 10.43 -0.67 17.59
C THR A 73 11.21 0.59 17.21
N ASP A 74 12.49 0.66 17.54
CA ASP A 74 13.43 1.72 17.12
C ASP A 74 12.86 3.17 17.14
N GLY A 75 12.22 3.56 18.26
CA GLY A 75 11.64 4.91 18.38
C GLY A 75 10.36 5.16 17.58
N TRP A 76 9.74 4.11 17.05
CA TRP A 76 8.45 4.14 16.36
C TRP A 76 7.39 3.39 17.15
N TYR A 77 6.24 4.03 17.34
CA TYR A 77 5.03 3.32 17.78
C TYR A 77 4.29 2.78 16.58
N ARG A 78 3.91 1.50 16.68
CA ARG A 78 2.88 0.91 15.83
C ARG A 78 1.53 1.27 16.41
N ILE A 79 0.69 1.89 15.59
CA ILE A 79 -0.66 2.26 15.98
C ILE A 79 -1.71 1.62 15.07
N ALA A 80 -2.89 1.38 15.63
CA ALA A 80 -4.11 1.07 14.91
C ALA A 80 -5.09 2.23 15.08
N TRP A 81 -5.67 2.68 13.97
CA TRP A 81 -6.59 3.81 13.96
C TRP A 81 -7.48 3.77 12.72
N ASN A 82 -8.80 3.92 12.90
CA ASN A 82 -9.80 3.93 11.81
C ASN A 82 -9.62 2.78 10.81
N GLY A 83 -9.46 1.55 11.32
CA GLY A 83 -9.27 0.33 10.51
C GLY A 83 -7.89 0.18 9.87
N GLY A 84 -7.05 1.21 9.93
CA GLY A 84 -5.67 1.19 9.48
C GLY A 84 -4.68 0.83 10.58
N ARG A 85 -3.47 0.46 10.16
CA ARG A 85 -2.31 0.20 11.01
C ARG A 85 -1.06 0.78 10.36
N GLY A 86 -0.23 1.45 11.14
CA GLY A 86 1.03 1.97 10.62
C GLY A 86 1.93 2.46 11.74
N TRP A 87 3.02 3.10 11.36
CA TRP A 87 4.07 3.55 12.26
C TRP A 87 4.08 5.07 12.38
N ILE A 88 4.26 5.57 13.59
CA ILE A 88 4.46 6.97 13.89
C ILE A 88 5.69 7.12 14.80
N GLY A 89 6.43 8.21 14.63
CA GLY A 89 7.57 8.50 15.50
C GLY A 89 7.11 8.72 16.94
N MET A 90 7.86 8.20 17.91
CA MET A 90 7.51 8.27 19.33
C MET A 90 7.34 9.71 19.83
N GLN A 91 8.03 10.67 19.22
CA GLN A 91 7.95 12.07 19.60
C GLN A 91 6.57 12.68 19.35
N PHE A 92 5.73 12.07 18.51
CA PHE A 92 4.41 12.60 18.14
C PHE A 92 3.25 12.03 18.94
N LEU A 93 3.51 11.02 19.78
CA LEU A 93 2.50 10.36 20.59
C LEU A 93 2.70 10.67 22.06
N ASP A 94 1.61 10.95 22.76
CA ASP A 94 1.51 10.81 24.21
C ASP A 94 1.03 9.38 24.50
N ASN A 95 1.96 8.53 24.93
CA ASN A 95 1.73 7.10 25.01
C ASN A 95 1.16 6.71 26.39
N GLY A 96 -0.11 6.30 26.42
CA GLY A 96 -0.73 5.67 27.59
C GLY A 96 -0.65 4.13 27.59
N ALA A 97 -0.10 3.53 26.54
CA ALA A 97 -0.07 2.08 26.38
C ALA A 97 1.13 1.44 27.08
N GLN A 98 0.92 0.21 27.56
CA GLN A 98 1.92 -0.55 28.29
C GLN A 98 2.54 -1.64 27.41
N ARG A 99 3.83 -1.86 27.58
CA ARG A 99 4.54 -2.97 26.94
C ARG A 99 4.01 -4.29 27.48
N THR A 100 3.69 -5.23 26.59
CA THR A 100 3.32 -6.59 26.97
C THR A 100 4.52 -7.54 26.87
N GLY A 101 4.38 -8.78 27.32
CA GLY A 101 5.47 -9.77 27.33
C GLY A 101 5.85 -10.32 25.95
N THR A 102 5.08 -10.05 24.90
CA THR A 102 5.33 -10.60 23.56
C THR A 102 6.32 -9.75 22.78
N ALA A 103 7.33 -10.39 22.20
CA ALA A 103 8.31 -9.77 21.32
C ALA A 103 8.52 -10.64 20.08
N TRP A 104 8.63 -10.01 18.92
CA TRP A 104 8.99 -10.67 17.67
C TRP A 104 10.49 -10.53 17.45
N SER A 105 11.10 -11.64 17.02
CA SER A 105 12.54 -11.75 16.84
C SER A 105 13.07 -10.87 15.72
N SER A 106 12.23 -10.51 14.75
CA SER A 106 12.58 -9.61 13.66
C SER A 106 11.41 -8.72 13.23
N TYR A 107 11.77 -7.53 12.72
CA TYR A 107 10.82 -6.61 12.08
C TYR A 107 10.11 -7.25 10.88
N HIS A 108 10.84 -8.04 10.07
CA HIS A 108 10.29 -8.67 8.87
C HIS A 108 9.23 -9.72 9.20
N GLU A 109 9.49 -10.56 10.20
CA GLU A 109 8.52 -11.54 10.72
C GLU A 109 7.25 -10.83 11.19
N TYR A 110 7.39 -9.78 12.00
CA TYR A 110 6.25 -9.00 12.48
C TYR A 110 5.42 -8.42 11.32
N MET A 111 6.09 -7.79 10.35
CA MET A 111 5.42 -7.18 9.20
C MET A 111 4.77 -8.19 8.25
N SER A 112 5.27 -9.43 8.19
CA SER A 112 4.64 -10.50 7.42
C SER A 112 3.28 -10.90 8.02
N GLN A 113 3.18 -10.90 9.35
CA GLN A 113 1.97 -11.26 10.08
C GLN A 113 1.01 -10.05 10.23
N TYR A 114 1.56 -8.85 10.41
CA TYR A 114 0.81 -7.62 10.67
C TYR A 114 1.23 -6.48 9.71
N PRO A 115 0.91 -6.60 8.42
CA PRO A 115 1.25 -5.55 7.45
C PRO A 115 0.54 -4.23 7.79
N SER A 116 1.15 -3.13 7.37
CA SER A 116 0.54 -1.80 7.52
C SER A 116 -0.65 -1.67 6.57
N VAL A 117 -1.70 -1.00 7.05
CA VAL A 117 -2.98 -0.82 6.36
C VAL A 117 -3.34 0.65 6.45
N LYS A 118 -3.68 1.27 5.34
CA LYS A 118 -4.10 2.67 5.33
C LYS A 118 -5.43 2.86 6.11
N PRO A 119 -5.53 3.83 7.03
CA PRO A 119 -6.79 4.19 7.69
C PRO A 119 -7.85 4.65 6.69
N GLY A 120 -9.12 4.31 6.94
CA GLY A 120 -10.19 4.51 5.95
C GLY A 120 -10.43 3.29 5.06
N THR A 121 -9.57 2.28 5.15
CA THR A 121 -10.00 0.91 4.87
C THR A 121 -10.93 0.53 6.02
N SER A 122 -12.25 0.61 5.80
CA SER A 122 -13.21 -0.12 6.63
C SER A 122 -12.63 -1.50 6.93
N THR A 123 -12.61 -1.87 8.21
CA THR A 123 -12.41 -3.19 8.83
C THR A 123 -12.03 -4.35 7.88
N PRO A 124 -11.15 -5.29 8.26
CA PRO A 124 -11.03 -6.57 7.56
C PRO A 124 -12.31 -7.41 7.76
N THR A 125 -13.44 -6.95 7.23
CA THR A 125 -14.47 -7.82 6.71
C THR A 125 -13.76 -8.56 5.59
N SER A 126 -13.51 -9.85 5.81
CA SER A 126 -13.06 -10.78 4.78
C SER A 126 -13.65 -10.34 3.45
N ALA A 127 -12.78 -9.95 2.51
CA ALA A 127 -13.22 -9.49 1.19
C ALA A 127 -14.32 -10.44 0.72
N PRO A 128 -15.49 -9.93 0.30
CA PRO A 128 -16.65 -10.78 0.09
C PRO A 128 -16.23 -11.91 -0.86
N THR A 129 -16.55 -13.16 -0.50
CA THR A 129 -16.20 -14.33 -1.34
C THR A 129 -16.85 -14.22 -2.73
N THR A 130 -17.93 -13.45 -2.83
CA THR A 130 -18.70 -13.21 -4.05
C THR A 130 -19.05 -11.74 -4.19
N SER A 131 -18.77 -11.16 -5.37
CA SER A 131 -19.09 -9.78 -5.71
C SER A 131 -20.60 -9.56 -5.84
N ASP A 132 -21.11 -8.42 -5.35
CA ASP A 132 -22.49 -7.98 -5.62
C ASP A 132 -22.76 -7.88 -7.12
N SER A 133 -23.84 -8.51 -7.60
CA SER A 133 -24.13 -8.63 -9.03
C SER A 133 -24.46 -7.30 -9.71
N THR A 134 -25.06 -6.35 -8.98
CA THR A 134 -25.43 -5.03 -9.52
C THR A 134 -24.18 -4.19 -9.73
N ILE A 135 -23.30 -4.14 -8.74
CA ILE A 135 -22.03 -3.41 -8.83
C ILE A 135 -21.09 -4.09 -9.83
N LEU A 136 -21.01 -5.42 -9.81
CA LEU A 136 -20.21 -6.18 -10.77
C LEU A 136 -20.69 -5.96 -12.21
N GLY A 137 -22.00 -5.88 -12.45
CA GLY A 137 -22.55 -5.59 -13.77
C GLY A 137 -22.07 -4.26 -14.35
N LYS A 138 -21.86 -3.26 -13.49
CA LYS A 138 -21.37 -1.92 -13.86
C LYS A 138 -19.85 -1.82 -13.95
N THR A 139 -19.13 -2.68 -13.22
CA THR A 139 -17.68 -2.53 -13.02
C THR A 139 -16.84 -3.61 -13.71
N LYS A 140 -17.42 -4.75 -14.10
CA LYS A 140 -16.66 -5.83 -14.76
C LYS A 140 -15.98 -5.34 -16.04
N GLY A 141 -14.70 -5.66 -16.16
CA GLY A 141 -13.86 -5.21 -17.26
C GLY A 141 -13.40 -3.75 -17.15
N HIS A 142 -13.87 -2.98 -16.18
CA HIS A 142 -13.39 -1.62 -15.94
C HIS A 142 -12.12 -1.62 -15.10
N ILE A 143 -11.25 -0.66 -15.42
CA ILE A 143 -10.29 -0.13 -14.47
C ILE A 143 -11.06 0.86 -13.59
N LEU A 144 -10.95 0.72 -12.28
CA LEU A 144 -11.63 1.57 -11.31
C LEU A 144 -10.62 2.49 -10.63
N LEU A 145 -11.05 3.70 -10.35
CA LEU A 145 -10.29 4.67 -9.56
C LEU A 145 -11.08 5.00 -8.31
N GLN A 146 -10.47 4.77 -7.14
CA GLN A 146 -11.10 5.05 -5.86
C GLN A 146 -11.10 6.56 -5.61
N VAL A 147 -12.28 7.19 -5.62
CA VAL A 147 -12.38 8.67 -5.62
C VAL A 147 -12.45 9.30 -4.22
N GLN A 148 -12.68 8.50 -3.18
CA GLN A 148 -12.83 8.97 -1.80
C GLN A 148 -11.54 8.84 -0.98
N GLN A 149 -10.47 8.34 -1.61
CA GLN A 149 -9.20 8.02 -0.97
C GLN A 149 -8.03 8.68 -1.72
N HIS A 150 -6.97 7.93 -2.06
CA HIS A 150 -5.77 8.48 -2.73
C HIS A 150 -5.77 8.25 -4.24
N GLY A 151 -6.91 7.86 -4.83
CA GLY A 151 -6.94 7.50 -6.24
C GLY A 151 -6.29 6.15 -6.48
N GLU A 152 -6.50 5.19 -5.57
CA GLU A 152 -6.10 3.80 -5.73
C GLU A 152 -6.75 3.21 -6.99
N ALA A 153 -5.94 2.54 -7.80
CA ALA A 153 -6.40 1.92 -9.04
C ALA A 153 -6.71 0.44 -8.82
N TRP A 154 -7.80 -0.03 -9.43
CA TRP A 154 -8.24 -1.42 -9.37
C TRP A 154 -8.62 -1.91 -10.76
N TYR A 155 -8.51 -3.19 -11.02
CA TYR A 155 -9.08 -3.80 -12.23
C TYR A 155 -10.07 -4.88 -11.84
N VAL A 156 -11.27 -4.85 -12.41
CA VAL A 156 -12.26 -5.92 -12.22
C VAL A 156 -12.18 -6.85 -13.40
N ASP A 157 -11.60 -8.02 -13.20
CA ASP A 157 -11.42 -8.98 -14.28
C ASP A 157 -12.77 -9.61 -14.70
N PRO A 158 -13.15 -9.55 -15.99
CA PRO A 158 -14.44 -10.07 -16.45
C PRO A 158 -14.52 -11.61 -16.43
N VAL A 159 -13.41 -12.32 -16.18
CA VAL A 159 -13.38 -13.78 -16.09
C VAL A 159 -13.56 -14.26 -14.66
N THR A 160 -12.72 -13.79 -13.75
CA THR A 160 -12.76 -14.18 -12.33
C THR A 160 -13.81 -13.43 -11.52
N LEU A 161 -14.32 -12.31 -12.04
CA LEU A 161 -15.30 -11.43 -11.39
C LEU A 161 -14.81 -10.80 -10.09
N LYS A 162 -13.48 -10.75 -9.92
CA LYS A 162 -12.79 -10.18 -8.76
C LYS A 162 -12.08 -8.89 -9.14
N ARG A 163 -11.94 -8.00 -8.15
CA ARG A 163 -11.09 -6.82 -8.23
C ARG A 163 -9.66 -7.15 -7.81
N TYR A 164 -8.71 -6.54 -8.50
CA TYR A 164 -7.29 -6.68 -8.27
C TYR A 164 -6.68 -5.30 -8.03
N TYR A 165 -5.95 -5.16 -6.93
CA TYR A 165 -5.33 -3.90 -6.57
C TYR A 165 -4.10 -3.64 -7.45
N MET A 166 -4.07 -2.47 -8.07
CA MET A 166 -2.97 -2.02 -8.90
C MET A 166 -2.20 -0.93 -8.14
N LYS A 167 -1.37 -1.38 -7.20
CA LYS A 167 -0.65 -0.51 -6.27
C LYS A 167 0.43 0.37 -6.93
N ASP A 168 1.06 -0.12 -8.00
CA ASP A 168 2.21 0.50 -8.65
C ASP A 168 2.36 0.03 -10.11
N GLY A 169 3.30 0.64 -10.83
CA GLY A 169 3.63 0.29 -12.22
C GLY A 169 4.05 -1.17 -12.42
N PRO A 170 4.97 -1.74 -11.60
CA PRO A 170 5.32 -3.16 -11.67
C PRO A 170 4.12 -4.11 -11.49
N THR A 171 3.22 -3.82 -10.55
CA THR A 171 1.99 -4.60 -10.33
C THR A 171 1.06 -4.49 -11.54
N ALA A 172 0.91 -3.28 -12.11
CA ALA A 172 0.17 -3.08 -13.35
C ALA A 172 0.73 -3.93 -14.50
N TYR A 173 2.06 -3.98 -14.62
CA TYR A 173 2.73 -4.83 -15.61
C TYR A 173 2.49 -6.33 -15.37
N GLN A 174 2.56 -6.78 -14.12
CA GLN A 174 2.21 -8.16 -13.76
C GLN A 174 0.76 -8.48 -14.11
N MET A 175 -0.18 -7.57 -13.83
CA MET A 175 -1.60 -7.74 -14.19
C MET A 175 -1.78 -7.89 -15.69
N MET A 176 -1.11 -7.06 -16.50
CA MET A 176 -1.15 -7.19 -17.96
C MET A 176 -0.67 -8.56 -18.42
N ARG A 177 0.40 -9.11 -17.82
CA ARG A 177 0.91 -10.45 -18.16
C ARG A 177 -0.02 -11.57 -17.69
N SER A 178 -0.57 -11.47 -16.49
CA SER A 178 -1.35 -12.54 -15.88
C SER A 178 -2.76 -12.67 -16.44
N PHE A 179 -3.40 -11.55 -16.75
CA PHE A 179 -4.75 -11.47 -17.32
C PHE A 179 -4.76 -11.30 -18.84
N GLY A 180 -3.61 -10.97 -19.42
CA GLY A 180 -3.44 -10.78 -20.86
C GLY A 180 -3.83 -12.02 -21.64
N LEU A 181 -4.86 -11.90 -22.49
CA LEU A 181 -5.22 -12.95 -23.43
C LEU A 181 -4.35 -12.79 -24.69
N GLY A 182 -3.55 -13.78 -25.01
CA GLY A 182 -2.82 -13.84 -26.27
C GLY A 182 -3.77 -13.88 -27.45
N VAL A 183 -3.66 -12.91 -28.37
CA VAL A 183 -4.42 -12.87 -29.63
C VAL A 183 -3.51 -13.14 -30.82
N SER A 184 -4.06 -13.78 -31.85
CA SER A 184 -3.34 -13.97 -33.11
C SER A 184 -3.24 -12.66 -33.90
N GLU A 185 -2.31 -12.56 -34.85
CA GLU A 185 -2.23 -11.44 -35.78
C GLU A 185 -3.51 -11.25 -36.60
N LYS A 186 -4.17 -12.37 -36.93
CA LYS A 186 -5.46 -12.34 -37.61
C LYS A 186 -6.53 -11.66 -36.75
N ASP A 187 -6.64 -12.06 -35.49
CA ASP A 187 -7.64 -11.49 -34.57
C ASP A 187 -7.31 -10.02 -34.25
N TYR A 188 -6.03 -9.70 -34.06
CA TYR A 188 -5.57 -8.33 -33.88
C TYR A 188 -5.96 -7.44 -35.07
N THR A 189 -5.66 -7.87 -36.30
CA THR A 189 -6.00 -7.09 -37.50
C THR A 189 -7.51 -6.93 -37.69
N MET A 190 -8.32 -7.93 -37.33
CA MET A 190 -9.78 -7.80 -37.32
C MET A 190 -10.25 -6.73 -36.32
N MET A 191 -9.74 -6.77 -35.08
CA MET A 191 -10.07 -5.74 -34.08
C MET A 191 -9.62 -4.34 -34.52
N ALA A 192 -8.41 -4.22 -35.06
CA ALA A 192 -7.84 -2.95 -35.53
C ALA A 192 -8.63 -2.35 -36.71
N LYS A 193 -9.24 -3.20 -37.55
CA LYS A 193 -10.14 -2.78 -38.64
C LYS A 193 -11.55 -2.43 -38.18
N GLY A 194 -11.85 -2.55 -36.89
CA GLY A 194 -13.15 -2.18 -36.33
C GLY A 194 -14.15 -3.33 -36.21
N ASP A 195 -13.71 -4.59 -36.12
CA ASP A 195 -14.61 -5.71 -35.82
C ASP A 195 -15.21 -5.59 -34.39
N ASP A 196 -16.39 -4.98 -34.31
CA ASP A 196 -17.10 -4.77 -33.05
C ASP A 196 -17.60 -6.07 -32.43
N ALA A 197 -17.83 -7.13 -33.21
CA ALA A 197 -18.26 -8.42 -32.67
C ALA A 197 -17.13 -9.08 -31.88
N LEU A 198 -15.91 -9.08 -32.43
CA LEU A 198 -14.72 -9.58 -31.74
C LEU A 198 -14.35 -8.71 -30.54
N LYS A 199 -14.34 -7.38 -30.71
CA LYS A 199 -14.07 -6.45 -29.60
C LYS A 199 -15.13 -6.57 -28.48
N SER A 200 -16.40 -6.82 -28.82
CA SER A 200 -17.47 -7.06 -27.84
C SER A 200 -17.25 -8.31 -27.00
N LYS A 201 -16.67 -9.37 -27.57
CA LYS A 201 -16.31 -10.61 -26.84
C LYS A 201 -15.14 -10.37 -25.89
N LEU A 202 -14.24 -9.46 -26.25
CA LEU A 202 -13.03 -9.14 -25.51
C LEU A 202 -13.14 -7.84 -24.70
N ARG A 203 -14.35 -7.28 -24.60
CA ARG A 203 -14.59 -6.01 -23.90
C ARG A 203 -14.13 -6.09 -22.45
N GLY A 204 -13.43 -5.05 -22.03
CA GLY A 204 -12.83 -4.94 -20.70
C GLY A 204 -11.66 -5.87 -20.44
N ARG A 205 -11.19 -6.66 -21.42
CA ARG A 205 -10.00 -7.50 -21.28
C ARG A 205 -8.74 -6.74 -21.67
N ILE A 206 -7.63 -7.22 -21.12
CA ILE A 206 -6.29 -6.92 -21.60
C ILE A 206 -5.94 -8.00 -22.62
N VAL A 207 -5.55 -7.59 -23.82
CA VAL A 207 -5.10 -8.50 -24.90
C VAL A 207 -3.63 -8.28 -25.18
N LEU A 208 -2.91 -9.37 -25.42
CA LEU A 208 -1.50 -9.36 -25.75
C LEU A 208 -1.33 -9.82 -27.19
N ARG A 209 -0.65 -9.02 -28.00
CA ARG A 209 -0.25 -9.41 -29.35
C ARG A 209 0.95 -10.36 -29.26
N ALA A 210 0.65 -11.62 -28.93
CA ALA A 210 1.63 -12.65 -28.57
C ALA A 210 2.54 -13.07 -29.74
N GLN A 211 2.08 -12.87 -30.98
CA GLN A 211 2.81 -13.23 -32.20
C GLN A 211 3.73 -12.12 -32.73
N ALA A 212 3.75 -10.96 -32.07
CA ALA A 212 4.61 -9.83 -32.42
C ALA A 212 5.54 -9.47 -31.24
N LYS A 213 5.67 -8.17 -30.91
CA LYS A 213 6.55 -7.67 -29.85
C LYS A 213 5.95 -7.76 -28.44
N GLY A 214 4.87 -8.53 -28.24
CA GLY A 214 4.20 -8.63 -26.93
C GLY A 214 3.44 -7.36 -26.53
N GLU A 215 2.96 -6.58 -27.51
CA GLU A 215 2.21 -5.36 -27.29
C GLU A 215 0.90 -5.64 -26.52
N ALA A 216 0.64 -4.85 -25.48
CA ALA A 216 -0.55 -4.98 -24.66
C ALA A 216 -1.59 -3.92 -25.02
N TYR A 217 -2.85 -4.31 -25.09
CA TYR A 217 -3.97 -3.39 -25.34
C TYR A 217 -5.10 -3.63 -24.34
N TYR A 218 -5.69 -2.57 -23.82
CA TYR A 218 -6.95 -2.61 -23.07
C TYR A 218 -8.12 -2.30 -24.00
N ILE A 219 -9.12 -3.18 -24.02
CA ILE A 219 -10.34 -2.96 -24.80
C ILE A 219 -11.38 -2.33 -23.88
N HIS A 220 -11.66 -1.04 -24.04
CA HIS A 220 -12.51 -0.32 -23.10
C HIS A 220 -13.98 -0.82 -23.16
N PRO A 221 -14.63 -1.13 -22.02
CA PRO A 221 -15.93 -1.79 -21.99
C PRO A 221 -17.09 -1.04 -22.63
N LYS A 222 -17.02 0.30 -22.68
CA LYS A 222 -18.14 1.15 -23.12
C LYS A 222 -18.12 1.43 -24.61
N ASP A 223 -16.95 1.73 -25.16
CA ASP A 223 -16.78 2.20 -26.55
C ASP A 223 -15.97 1.23 -27.40
N LEU A 224 -15.53 0.10 -26.83
CA LEU A 224 -14.76 -0.95 -27.49
C LEU A 224 -13.43 -0.45 -28.08
N LYS A 225 -12.95 0.74 -27.69
CA LYS A 225 -11.69 1.26 -28.20
C LYS A 225 -10.53 0.47 -27.61
N MET A 226 -9.54 0.22 -28.45
CA MET A 226 -8.28 -0.39 -28.05
C MET A 226 -7.33 0.70 -27.59
N HIS A 227 -6.90 0.64 -26.33
CA HIS A 227 -5.90 1.54 -25.77
C HIS A 227 -4.58 0.80 -25.62
N TYR A 228 -3.55 1.31 -26.28
CA TYR A 228 -2.23 0.71 -26.24
C TYR A 228 -1.55 0.97 -24.88
N LEU A 229 -1.07 -0.09 -24.25
CA LEU A 229 -0.40 -0.09 -22.96
C LEU A 229 1.11 -0.28 -23.17
N GLN A 230 1.71 0.63 -23.92
CA GLN A 230 3.10 0.52 -24.42
C GLN A 230 4.12 0.22 -23.33
N ASN A 231 3.97 0.88 -22.18
CA ASN A 231 4.86 0.81 -21.03
C ASN A 231 4.08 1.18 -19.75
N GLY A 232 4.75 1.18 -18.61
CA GLY A 232 4.10 1.52 -17.33
C GLY A 232 3.49 2.91 -17.27
N GLU A 233 4.08 3.91 -17.94
CA GLU A 233 3.57 5.29 -17.94
C GLU A 233 2.32 5.45 -18.81
N GLU A 234 2.34 4.92 -20.04
CA GLU A 234 1.17 4.93 -20.92
C GLU A 234 0.03 4.08 -20.37
N ALA A 235 0.36 2.93 -19.77
CA ALA A 235 -0.63 2.14 -19.04
C ALA A 235 -1.27 2.96 -17.92
N TYR A 236 -0.48 3.67 -17.12
CA TYR A 236 -0.99 4.54 -16.06
C TYR A 236 -1.89 5.67 -16.59
N LYS A 237 -1.53 6.30 -17.71
CA LYS A 237 -2.36 7.33 -18.37
C LYS A 237 -3.71 6.76 -18.81
N VAL A 238 -3.69 5.62 -19.51
CA VAL A 238 -4.91 4.91 -19.94
C VAL A 238 -5.76 4.55 -18.73
N MET A 239 -5.14 4.01 -17.68
CA MET A 239 -5.81 3.62 -16.45
C MET A 239 -6.48 4.81 -15.76
N ARG A 240 -5.85 5.99 -15.69
CA ARG A 240 -6.50 7.18 -15.13
C ARG A 240 -7.59 7.74 -16.03
N LEU A 241 -7.30 7.96 -17.31
CA LEU A 241 -8.20 8.64 -18.23
C LEU A 241 -9.49 7.86 -18.51
N TYR A 242 -9.39 6.53 -18.57
CA TYR A 242 -10.49 5.63 -18.88
C TYR A 242 -10.98 4.85 -17.66
N SER A 243 -10.58 5.27 -16.45
CA SER A 243 -11.10 4.68 -15.22
C SER A 243 -12.57 5.05 -14.99
N LEU A 244 -13.28 4.13 -14.34
CA LEU A 244 -14.55 4.42 -13.71
C LEU A 244 -14.32 4.78 -12.24
N GLY A 245 -14.75 5.97 -11.83
CA GLY A 245 -14.71 6.36 -10.42
C GLY A 245 -15.59 5.44 -9.57
N ILE A 246 -15.09 5.02 -8.40
CA ILE A 246 -15.83 4.18 -7.46
C ILE A 246 -15.69 4.68 -6.02
N THR A 247 -16.79 4.59 -5.27
CA THR A 247 -16.84 4.90 -3.84
C THR A 247 -16.30 3.74 -3.02
N ASP A 248 -15.88 4.00 -1.78
CA ASP A 248 -15.36 2.97 -0.88
C ASP A 248 -16.45 1.92 -0.57
N ALA A 249 -17.69 2.36 -0.40
CA ALA A 249 -18.84 1.51 -0.12
C ALA A 249 -19.19 0.57 -1.29
N ASP A 250 -19.12 1.06 -2.54
CA ASP A 250 -19.37 0.23 -3.71
C ASP A 250 -18.17 -0.65 -4.04
N LEU A 251 -16.96 -0.13 -3.86
CA LEU A 251 -15.75 -0.90 -4.00
C LEU A 251 -15.83 -2.12 -3.08
N ALA A 252 -16.11 -1.93 -1.79
CA ALA A 252 -16.19 -2.98 -0.77
C ALA A 252 -17.12 -4.15 -1.12
N LYS A 253 -18.13 -3.94 -1.98
CA LYS A 253 -19.06 -4.99 -2.45
C LYS A 253 -18.46 -5.92 -3.51
N LEU A 254 -17.27 -5.62 -4.02
CA LEU A 254 -16.54 -6.47 -4.96
C LEU A 254 -15.62 -7.43 -4.22
N ALA A 255 -15.56 -8.69 -4.65
CA ALA A 255 -14.59 -9.65 -4.16
C ALA A 255 -13.18 -9.22 -4.60
N SER A 256 -12.17 -9.30 -3.72
CA SER A 256 -10.79 -8.98 -4.08
C SER A 256 -9.90 -10.23 -4.13
N ALA A 257 -8.89 -10.21 -4.99
CA ALA A 257 -7.84 -11.23 -5.03
C ALA A 257 -6.47 -10.61 -5.30
N THR A 258 -5.41 -11.38 -5.01
CA THR A 258 -4.04 -11.04 -5.39
C THR A 258 -3.81 -11.40 -6.87
N VAL A 259 -2.99 -10.60 -7.54
CA VAL A 259 -2.62 -10.86 -8.94
C VAL A 259 -1.86 -12.18 -8.99
N PRO A 260 -2.34 -13.18 -9.76
CA PRO A 260 -1.64 -14.46 -9.85
C PRO A 260 -0.30 -14.25 -10.53
N ILE A 261 0.78 -14.78 -9.96
CA ILE A 261 2.11 -14.75 -10.57
C ILE A 261 2.18 -15.93 -11.54
N LYS A 262 2.40 -15.64 -12.82
CA LYS A 262 2.59 -16.63 -13.89
C LYS A 262 3.99 -16.51 -14.47
#